data_AF-A0A7Y7NDC9-F1
#
_entry.id   AF-A0A7Y7NDC9-F1
#
_cell.length_a   1.000
_cell.length_b   1.000
_cell.length_c   1.000
_cell.angle_alpha   90.00
_cell.angle_beta   90.00
_cell.angle_gamma   90.00
#
_symmetry.space_group_name_H-M   'P 1'
#
loop_
_entity.id
_entity.type
_entity.pdbx_description
1 polymer ?
#
loop_
_entity_poly.entity_id
_entity_poly.type
_entity_poly.pdbx_seq_one_letter_code
_entity_poly.pdbx_strand_id
1 'polypeptide(L)'
;MNMNPIPPRSIVRLKNLWPHAQRRGHKKGEIRIIGYYSKHDGLDCVWSVNAITGAYERTTDHEWLYEKFEVLQYSKETDFYGDECERIEPLDEETILSLQSQILS
;
A
#
# COMPACT_ATOMS: atom_id res chain seq x y z
N MET A 1 16.75 11.81 4.54
CA MET A 1 16.60 11.24 3.18
C MET A 1 15.35 11.86 2.57
N ASN A 2 15.40 12.35 1.32
CA ASN A 2 14.16 12.67 0.62
C ASN A 2 13.49 11.35 0.24
N MET A 3 12.40 11.01 0.92
CA MET A 3 11.54 9.89 0.53
C MET A 3 10.53 10.43 -0.47
N ASN A 4 10.56 9.91 -1.70
CA ASN A 4 9.63 10.34 -2.72
C ASN A 4 8.25 9.72 -2.44
N PRO A 5 7.16 10.46 -2.68
CA PRO A 5 5.82 9.90 -2.60
C PRO A 5 5.65 8.69 -3.52
N ILE A 6 5.11 7.60 -2.98
CA ILE A 6 4.76 6.43 -3.78
C ILE A 6 3.44 6.75 -4.50
N PRO A 7 3.36 6.64 -5.83
CA PRO A 7 2.13 6.88 -6.56
C PRO A 7 0.97 6.02 -6.05
N PRO A 8 -0.27 6.55 -5.93
CA PRO A 8 -1.44 5.75 -5.63
C PRO A 8 -1.62 4.59 -6.61
N ARG A 9 -2.34 3.54 -6.23
CA ARG A 9 -2.48 2.28 -6.98
C ARG A 9 -1.21 1.45 -7.11
N SER A 10 -0.08 1.91 -6.56
CA SER A 10 1.13 1.07 -6.45
C SER A 10 0.89 -0.09 -5.49
N ILE A 11 1.52 -1.22 -5.74
CA ILE A 11 1.37 -2.44 -4.94
C ILE A 11 2.57 -2.59 -4.02
N VAL A 12 2.30 -2.79 -2.74
CA VAL A 12 3.31 -2.96 -1.70
C VAL A 12 3.08 -4.23 -0.90
N ARG A 13 4.17 -4.75 -0.33
CA ARG A 13 4.18 -5.96 0.50
C ARG A 13 4.72 -5.67 1.89
N LEU A 14 4.03 -6.15 2.92
CA LEU A 14 4.46 -5.98 4.30
C LEU A 14 5.70 -6.84 4.58
N LYS A 15 6.88 -6.22 4.65
CA LYS A 15 8.15 -6.91 4.90
C LYS A 15 8.49 -7.03 6.39
N ASN A 16 8.18 -6.00 7.17
CA ASN A 16 8.52 -5.93 8.59
C ASN A 16 7.27 -5.73 9.44
N LEU A 17 7.05 -6.63 10.38
CA LEU A 17 5.97 -6.50 11.36
C LEU A 17 6.41 -5.59 12.51
N TRP A 18 5.48 -4.78 13.01
CA TRP A 18 5.67 -3.99 14.23
C TRP A 18 5.07 -4.71 15.45
N PRO A 19 5.37 -4.28 16.69
CA PRO A 19 4.78 -4.89 17.88
C PRO A 19 3.26 -4.97 17.80
N HIS A 20 2.73 -6.16 18.09
CA HIS A 20 1.30 -6.49 18.04
C HIS A 20 0.63 -6.47 16.65
N ALA A 21 1.37 -6.31 15.54
CA ALA A 21 0.80 -6.36 14.20
C ALA A 21 0.02 -7.66 13.95
N GLN A 22 0.59 -8.81 14.32
CA GLN A 22 -0.08 -10.12 14.18
C GLN A 22 -1.36 -10.24 15.00
N ARG A 23 -1.36 -9.73 16.23
CA ARG A 23 -2.55 -9.70 17.09
C ARG A 23 -3.66 -8.82 16.51
N ARG A 24 -3.30 -7.83 15.69
CA ARG A 24 -4.23 -6.98 14.94
C ARG A 24 -4.61 -7.55 13.56
N GLY A 25 -4.19 -8.79 13.26
CA GLY A 25 -4.55 -9.48 12.02
C GLY A 25 -3.55 -9.32 10.86
N HIS A 26 -2.48 -8.55 11.03
CA HIS A 26 -1.48 -8.35 9.97
C HIS A 26 -0.54 -9.54 9.83
N LYS A 27 -0.15 -9.85 8.61
CA LYS A 27 0.78 -10.95 8.31
C LYS A 27 1.95 -10.46 7.46
N LYS A 28 3.14 -11.01 7.71
CA LYS A 28 4.28 -10.76 6.82
C LYS A 28 3.93 -11.29 5.43
N GLY A 29 4.25 -10.53 4.39
CA GLY A 29 3.87 -10.83 3.00
C GLY A 29 2.45 -10.37 2.62
N GLU A 30 1.72 -9.72 3.53
CA GLU A 30 0.42 -9.11 3.20
C GLU A 30 0.57 -8.07 2.08
N ILE A 31 -0.29 -8.18 1.07
CA ILE A 31 -0.29 -7.31 -0.10
C ILE A 31 -1.28 -6.17 0.12
N ARG A 32 -0.84 -4.96 -0.19
CA ARG A 32 -1.63 -3.74 -0.07
C ARG A 32 -1.46 -2.86 -1.28
N ILE A 33 -2.44 -2.00 -1.50
CA ILE A 33 -2.41 -0.97 -2.54
C ILE A 33 -2.22 0.38 -1.86
N ILE A 34 -1.34 1.21 -2.40
CA ILE A 34 -1.19 2.61 -1.99
C ILE A 34 -2.46 3.36 -2.39
N GLY A 35 -3.16 3.90 -1.41
CA GLY A 35 -4.31 4.76 -1.60
C GLY A 35 -3.93 6.17 -2.02
N TYR A 36 -4.94 7.01 -2.23
CA TYR A 36 -4.72 8.43 -2.45
C TYR A 36 -4.25 9.12 -1.16
N TYR A 37 -3.55 10.22 -1.31
CA TYR A 37 -3.04 11.05 -0.23
C TYR A 37 -4.13 11.97 0.30
N SER A 38 -3.96 12.40 1.55
CA SER A 38 -4.84 13.40 2.15
C SER A 38 -4.58 14.77 1.52
N LYS A 39 -5.60 15.41 0.96
CA LYS A 39 -5.49 16.82 0.50
C LYS A 39 -5.16 17.79 1.64
N HIS A 40 -5.58 17.46 2.86
CA HIS A 40 -5.34 18.30 4.02
C HIS A 40 -3.89 18.19 4.52
N ASP A 41 -3.37 16.97 4.57
CA ASP A 41 -2.03 16.69 5.09
C ASP A 41 -0.94 16.66 4.00
N GLY A 42 -1.35 16.86 2.73
CA GLY A 42 -0.47 16.83 1.58
C GLY A 42 0.11 15.44 1.30
N LEU A 43 1.30 15.42 0.71
CA LEU A 43 1.96 14.17 0.34
C LEU A 43 2.61 13.45 1.52
N ASP A 44 2.47 13.91 2.76
CA ASP A 44 3.10 13.26 3.93
C ASP A 44 2.26 12.11 4.49
N CYS A 45 0.98 12.03 4.17
CA CYS A 45 0.04 11.08 4.75
C CYS A 45 -0.71 10.32 3.64
N VAL A 46 -0.46 9.02 3.55
CA VAL A 46 -1.03 8.16 2.50
C VAL A 46 -1.96 7.10 3.06
N TRP A 47 -3.07 6.85 2.38
CA TRP A 47 -3.94 5.73 2.71
C TRP A 47 -3.33 4.40 2.28
N SER A 48 -3.58 3.36 3.06
CA SER A 48 -3.28 1.97 2.75
C SER A 48 -4.59 1.25 2.50
N VAL A 49 -4.69 0.59 1.35
CA VAL A 49 -5.87 -0.16 0.93
C VAL A 49 -5.57 -1.66 0.98
N ASN A 50 -6.47 -2.43 1.58
CA ASN A 50 -6.40 -3.89 1.59
C ASN A 50 -6.57 -4.41 0.15
N ALA A 51 -5.59 -5.17 -0.35
CA ALA A 51 -5.62 -5.61 -1.74
C ALA A 51 -6.77 -6.59 -2.05
N ILE A 52 -7.25 -7.36 -1.08
CA ILE A 52 -8.34 -8.34 -1.28
C ILE A 52 -9.71 -7.67 -1.19
N THR A 53 -9.91 -6.78 -0.21
CA THR A 53 -11.24 -6.24 0.08
C THR A 53 -11.48 -4.86 -0.51
N GLY A 54 -10.44 -4.16 -0.97
CA GLY A 54 -10.55 -2.76 -1.40
C GLY A 54 -10.90 -1.81 -0.24
N ALA A 55 -10.75 -2.26 1.01
CA ALA A 55 -11.02 -1.45 2.19
C ALA A 55 -9.86 -0.50 2.47
N TYR A 56 -10.17 0.78 2.67
CA TYR A 56 -9.22 1.76 3.17
C TYR A 56 -9.09 1.56 4.68
N GLU A 57 -7.94 1.07 5.14
CA GLU A 57 -7.79 0.63 6.52
C GLU A 57 -7.11 1.66 7.41
N ARG A 58 -6.08 2.33 6.88
CA ARG A 58 -5.24 3.22 7.69
C ARG A 58 -4.49 4.22 6.83
N THR A 59 -4.16 5.36 7.42
CA THR A 59 -3.13 6.25 6.90
C THR A 59 -1.76 5.96 7.53
N THR A 60 -0.70 6.26 6.80
CA THR A 60 0.69 6.15 7.25
C THR A 60 1.54 7.27 6.65
N ASP A 61 2.64 7.60 7.32
CA ASP A 61 3.68 8.44 6.75
C ASP A 61 4.66 7.64 5.87
N HIS A 62 5.49 8.36 5.12
CA HIS A 62 6.52 7.76 4.25
C HIS A 62 7.56 6.97 5.02
N GLU A 63 8.02 7.47 6.16
CA GLU A 63 9.08 6.81 6.93
C GLU A 63 8.65 5.39 7.31
N TRP A 64 7.47 5.29 7.90
CA TRP A 64 6.85 4.03 8.26
C TRP A 64 6.61 3.17 7.01
N LEU A 65 6.10 3.75 5.92
CA LEU A 65 5.80 3.03 4.68
C LEU A 65 7.07 2.36 4.11
N TYR A 66 8.16 3.11 3.98
CA TYR A 66 9.44 2.60 3.47
C TYR A 66 10.13 1.64 4.45
N GLU A 67 9.93 1.81 5.76
CA GLU A 67 10.49 0.93 6.79
C GLU A 67 9.78 -0.44 6.79
N LYS A 68 8.45 -0.45 6.69
CA LYS A 68 7.64 -1.65 6.90
C LYS A 68 7.21 -2.36 5.63
N PHE A 69 7.10 -1.64 4.53
CA PHE A 69 6.73 -2.19 3.23
C PHE A 69 7.88 -2.18 2.24
N GLU A 70 7.75 -3.00 1.22
CA GLU A 70 8.51 -2.91 -0.03
C GLU A 70 7.55 -2.74 -1.20
N VAL A 71 7.97 -2.00 -2.21
CA VAL A 71 7.17 -1.81 -3.42
C VAL A 71 7.39 -3.00 -4.35
N LEU A 72 6.32 -3.71 -4.68
CA LEU A 72 6.34 -4.78 -5.69
C LEU A 72 6.13 -4.21 -7.09
N GLN A 73 5.24 -3.23 -7.21
CA GLN A 73 4.91 -2.60 -8.48
C GLN A 73 4.57 -1.13 -8.28
N TYR A 74 5.26 -0.26 -9.01
CA TYR A 74 4.87 1.15 -9.12
C TYR A 74 3.74 1.31 -10.14
N SER A 75 2.73 2.09 -9.80
CA SER A 75 1.71 2.52 -10.77
C SER A 75 2.24 3.67 -11.63
N LYS A 76 1.48 3.99 -12.68
CA LYS A 76 1.66 5.21 -13.49
C LYS A 76 0.71 6.33 -13.07
N GLU A 77 0.04 6.18 -11.92
CA GLU A 77 -0.90 7.18 -11.43
C GLU A 77 -0.18 8.50 -11.15
N THR A 78 -0.76 9.60 -11.62
CA THR A 78 -0.24 10.94 -11.41
C THR A 78 -1.17 11.80 -10.57
N ASP A 79 -2.42 11.37 -10.39
CA ASP A 79 -3.37 11.96 -9.45
C ASP A 79 -3.12 11.40 -8.05
N PHE A 80 -2.32 12.13 -7.27
CA PHE A 80 -2.00 11.75 -5.90
C PHE A 80 -3.20 11.85 -4.95
N TYR A 81 -4.21 12.65 -5.27
CA TYR A 81 -5.29 13.00 -4.36
C TYR A 81 -6.64 12.38 -4.73
N GLY A 82 -6.72 11.73 -5.90
CA GLY A 82 -7.93 11.08 -6.39
C GLY A 82 -9.02 12.08 -6.78
N ASP A 83 -8.63 13.23 -7.33
CA ASP A 83 -9.52 14.26 -7.87
C ASP A 83 -10.39 13.75 -9.03
N GLU A 84 -9.82 12.92 -9.90
CA GLU A 84 -10.49 12.44 -11.12
C GLU A 84 -10.93 10.97 -11.02
N CYS A 85 -10.66 10.30 -9.89
CA CYS A 85 -10.61 8.85 -9.86
C CYS A 85 -11.73 8.16 -9.08
N GLU A 86 -12.15 7.03 -9.63
CA GLU A 86 -12.98 6.03 -8.97
C GLU A 86 -12.24 5.37 -7.80
N ARG A 87 -13.02 4.74 -6.91
CA ARG A 87 -12.53 3.96 -5.77
C ARG A 87 -11.48 2.96 -6.25
N ILE A 88 -10.43 2.75 -5.44
CA ILE A 88 -9.45 1.70 -5.73
C ILE A 88 -10.13 0.34 -5.53
N GLU A 89 -10.26 -0.38 -6.63
CA GLU A 89 -10.82 -1.73 -6.66
C GLU A 89 -9.85 -2.76 -6.07
N PRO A 90 -10.36 -3.83 -5.45
CA PRO A 90 -9.53 -4.95 -5.01
C PRO A 90 -8.86 -5.65 -6.19
N LEU A 91 -7.74 -6.31 -5.91
CA LEU A 91 -7.10 -7.25 -6.82
C LEU A 91 -7.82 -8.59 -6.75
N ASP A 92 -7.84 -9.30 -7.87
CA ASP A 92 -8.26 -10.70 -7.88
C ASP A 92 -7.27 -11.60 -7.12
N GLU A 93 -7.77 -12.77 -6.69
CA GLU A 93 -7.01 -13.71 -5.87
C GLU A 93 -5.78 -14.29 -6.61
N GLU A 94 -5.87 -14.50 -7.92
CA GLU A 94 -4.78 -15.01 -8.75
C GLU A 94 -3.60 -14.04 -8.77
N THR A 95 -3.88 -12.76 -8.96
CA THR A 95 -2.89 -11.67 -8.91
C THR A 95 -2.19 -11.62 -7.56
N ILE A 96 -2.95 -11.74 -6.46
CA ILE A 96 -2.40 -11.72 -5.10
C ILE A 96 -1.49 -12.92 -4.86
N LEU A 97 -1.92 -14.13 -5.24
CA LEU A 97 -1.11 -15.34 -5.10
C LEU A 97 0.18 -15.25 -5.93
N SER A 98 0.08 -14.73 -7.15
CA SER A 98 1.25 -14.49 -8.01
C SER A 98 2.25 -13.56 -7.33
N LEU A 99 1.81 -12.41 -6.82
CA LEU A 99 2.66 -11.44 -6.13
C LEU A 99 3.29 -11.98 -4.83
N GLN A 100 2.59 -12.85 -4.12
CA GLN A 100 3.12 -13.52 -2.93
C GLN A 100 4.13 -14.62 -3.27
N SER A 101 4.05 -15.21 -4.47
CA SER A 101 4.92 -16.31 -4.91
C SER A 101 6.28 -15.88 -5.48
N GLN A 102 6.42 -14.61 -5.92
CA GLN A 102 7.65 -14.01 -6.47
C GLN A 102 8.82 -13.88 -5.46
N ILE A 103 8.84 -14.71 -4.41
CA ILE A 103 9.69 -14.57 -3.21
C ILE A 103 10.46 -15.87 -2.89
N LEU A 104 10.28 -16.95 -3.66
CA LEU A 104 11.02 -18.21 -3.47
C LEU A 104 12.08 -18.48 -4.55
N SER A 105 12.34 -17.52 -5.44
CA SER A 105 13.36 -17.61 -6.49
C SER A 105 14.56 -16.72 -6.21
#